data_AF-A0AAD2HRV2-F1
#
_entry.id   AF-A0AAD2HRV2-F1
#
_cell.length_a   1.000
_cell.length_b   1.000
_cell.length_c   1.000
_cell.angle_alpha   90.00
_cell.angle_beta   90.00
_cell.angle_gamma   90.00
#
_symmetry.space_group_name_H-M   'P 1'
#
loop_
_entity.id
_entity.type
_entity.pdbx_description
1 polymer ?
#
loop_
_entity_poly.entity_id
_entity_poly.type
_entity_poly.pdbx_seq_one_letter_code
_entity_poly.pdbx_strand_id
1 'polypeptide(L)'
;MGLSVAGGLLGTHVAPNEGRIGDILRKTSAGVYGFSYLLLVFTHLRCWSERWELRHHRRKLLMGVFAMLPFLGVRIAYQILAAFSSRDLFGLQLSSNPILPQFQPVTGKWIYYLILGVVFEVIVAVVYLLSSTVLSRRHRH
;
A
#
# COMPACT_ATOMS: atom_id res chain seq x y z
N MET A 1 6.52 2.69 -6.38
CA MET A 1 7.57 2.61 -5.34
C MET A 1 8.76 3.49 -5.68
N GLY A 2 9.10 3.67 -6.97
CA GLY A 2 10.21 4.53 -7.40
C GLY A 2 10.18 5.97 -6.87
N LEU A 3 9.01 6.60 -6.74
CA LEU A 3 8.88 7.96 -6.18
C LEU A 3 9.29 8.07 -4.70
N SER A 4 9.04 7.02 -3.90
CA SER A 4 9.43 6.99 -2.48
C SER A 4 10.94 6.78 -2.33
N VAL A 5 11.53 5.94 -3.19
CA VAL A 5 12.98 5.73 -3.25
C VAL A 5 13.71 6.98 -3.76
N ALA A 6 13.17 7.63 -4.80
CA ALA A 6 13.68 8.91 -5.31
C ALA A 6 13.59 10.02 -4.26
N GLY A 7 12.46 10.13 -3.54
CA GLY A 7 12.31 11.07 -2.42
C GLY A 7 13.26 10.79 -1.26
N GLY A 8 13.56 9.52 -0.97
CA GLY A 8 14.57 9.13 0.02
C GLY A 8 16.01 9.47 -0.41
N LEU A 9 16.35 9.31 -1.68
CA LEU A 9 17.67 9.62 -2.24
C LEU A 9 17.92 11.13 -2.33
N LEU A 10 16.94 11.89 -2.81
CA LEU A 10 17.00 13.37 -2.89
C LEU A 10 16.98 14.04 -1.50
N GLY A 11 16.56 13.30 -0.48
CA GLY A 11 16.58 13.74 0.92
C GLY A 11 17.92 13.55 1.65
N THR A 12 18.93 12.98 1.01
CA THR A 12 20.25 12.73 1.65
C THR A 12 21.15 13.97 1.68
N HIS A 13 22.21 13.91 2.49
CA HIS A 13 23.21 14.96 2.77
C HIS A 13 23.92 15.55 1.52
N VAL A 14 23.65 15.03 0.33
CA VAL A 14 24.20 15.48 -0.95
C VAL A 14 23.46 16.72 -1.50
N ALA A 15 22.23 17.01 -1.03
CA ALA A 15 21.46 18.21 -1.40
C ALA A 15 20.58 18.73 -0.24
N PRO A 16 21.14 19.44 0.77
CA PRO A 16 20.40 19.86 1.97
C PRO A 16 19.23 20.82 1.71
N ASN A 17 19.20 21.50 0.56
CA ASN A 17 18.10 22.38 0.17
C ASN A 17 16.88 21.62 -0.42
N GLU A 18 17.03 20.32 -0.72
CA GLU A 18 16.00 19.47 -1.34
C GLU A 18 15.27 18.56 -0.35
N GLY A 19 15.58 18.63 0.96
CA GLY A 19 14.84 17.87 1.98
C GLY A 19 13.33 18.15 1.99
N ARG A 20 12.92 19.37 1.63
CA ARG A 20 11.50 19.72 1.43
C ARG A 20 10.88 18.99 0.24
N ILE A 21 11.64 18.78 -0.83
CA ILE A 21 11.21 18.09 -2.04
C ILE A 21 11.01 16.59 -1.74
N GLY A 22 11.94 15.98 -1.00
CA GLY A 22 11.82 14.58 -0.59
C GLY A 22 10.60 14.31 0.30
N ASP A 23 10.27 15.19 1.24
CA ASP A 23 9.07 15.02 2.08
C ASP A 23 7.77 15.19 1.28
N ILE A 24 7.73 16.14 0.33
CA ILE A 24 6.61 16.29 -0.61
C ILE A 24 6.46 15.03 -1.46
N LEU A 25 7.54 14.50 -2.02
CA LEU A 25 7.50 13.26 -2.82
C LEU A 25 6.98 12.08 -2.01
N ARG A 26 7.42 11.92 -0.75
CA ARG A 26 6.96 10.86 0.15
C ARG A 26 5.46 10.94 0.37
N LYS A 27 4.93 12.11 0.73
CA LYS A 27 3.51 12.33 0.98
C LYS A 27 2.66 12.19 -0.29
N THR A 28 3.12 12.75 -1.41
CA THR A 28 2.45 12.60 -2.71
C THR A 28 2.41 11.14 -3.13
N SER A 29 3.49 10.37 -2.92
CA SER A 29 3.49 8.95 -3.24
C SER A 29 2.46 8.17 -2.41
N ALA A 30 2.34 8.47 -1.12
CA ALA A 30 1.31 7.88 -0.25
C ALA A 30 -0.11 8.25 -0.71
N GLY A 31 -0.32 9.50 -1.14
CA GLY A 31 -1.59 9.96 -1.71
C GLY A 31 -1.97 9.23 -3.00
N VAL A 32 -1.02 9.08 -3.93
CA VAL A 32 -1.23 8.33 -5.20
C VAL A 32 -1.58 6.87 -4.91
N TYR A 33 -0.91 6.23 -3.94
CA TYR A 33 -1.26 4.87 -3.53
C TYR A 33 -2.66 4.77 -2.95
N GLY A 34 -3.03 5.67 -2.04
CA GLY A 34 -4.39 5.74 -1.50
C GLY A 34 -5.45 5.91 -2.59
N PHE A 35 -5.21 6.82 -3.53
CA PHE A 35 -6.12 7.06 -4.66
C PHE A 35 -6.26 5.84 -5.57
N SER A 36 -5.14 5.19 -5.91
CA SER A 36 -5.15 3.97 -6.72
C SER A 36 -5.95 2.83 -6.06
N TYR A 37 -5.89 2.71 -4.73
CA TYR A 37 -6.69 1.75 -3.97
C TYR A 37 -8.18 2.06 -4.04
N LEU A 38 -8.57 3.33 -3.91
CA LEU A 38 -9.98 3.73 -4.05
C LEU A 38 -10.52 3.41 -5.44
N LEU A 39 -9.73 3.66 -6.51
CA LEU A 39 -10.10 3.25 -7.86
C LEU A 39 -10.25 1.73 -7.99
N LEU A 40 -9.35 0.94 -7.38
CA LEU A 40 -9.46 -0.51 -7.35
C LEU A 40 -10.73 -0.99 -6.63
N VAL A 41 -11.04 -0.43 -5.46
CA VAL A 41 -12.27 -0.74 -4.72
C VAL A 41 -13.50 -0.36 -5.54
N PHE A 42 -13.51 0.83 -6.15
CA PHE A 42 -14.63 1.32 -6.95
C PHE A 42 -14.89 0.45 -8.17
N THR A 43 -13.84 0.13 -8.94
CA THR A 43 -13.93 -0.77 -10.10
C THR A 43 -14.38 -2.16 -9.68
N HIS A 44 -13.93 -2.66 -8.53
CA HIS A 44 -14.35 -3.94 -7.99
C HIS A 44 -15.83 -3.94 -7.59
N LEU A 45 -16.32 -2.90 -6.91
CA LEU A 45 -17.73 -2.75 -6.55
C LEU A 45 -18.62 -2.65 -7.81
N ARG A 46 -18.18 -1.91 -8.82
CA ARG A 46 -18.88 -1.83 -10.11
C ARG A 46 -18.97 -3.20 -10.78
N CYS A 47 -17.86 -3.94 -10.82
CA CYS A 47 -17.81 -5.29 -11.36
C CYS A 47 -18.65 -6.28 -10.55
N TRP A 48 -18.75 -6.08 -9.23
CA TRP A 48 -19.61 -6.86 -8.35
C TRP A 48 -21.11 -6.61 -8.60
N SER A 49 -21.49 -5.39 -8.98
CA SER A 49 -22.87 -5.07 -9.36
C SER A 49 -23.33 -5.90 -10.57
N GLU A 50 -22.43 -6.13 -11.53
CA GLU A 50 -22.69 -6.94 -12.73
C GLU A 50 -22.46 -8.45 -12.52
N ARG A 51 -22.29 -8.91 -11.27
CA ARG A 51 -22.01 -10.32 -10.94
C ARG A 51 -23.02 -11.31 -11.53
N TRP A 52 -24.26 -10.86 -11.73
CA TRP A 52 -25.35 -11.70 -12.22
C TRP A 52 -25.16 -12.14 -13.67
N GLU A 53 -24.55 -11.30 -14.51
CA GLU A 53 -24.25 -11.60 -15.91
C GLU A 53 -22.95 -12.42 -16.09
N LEU A 54 -22.13 -12.50 -15.03
CA LEU A 54 -20.80 -13.13 -15.10
C LEU A 54 -20.85 -14.66 -14.91
N ARG A 55 -20.16 -15.39 -15.80
CA ARG A 55 -19.94 -16.86 -15.70
C ARG A 55 -19.31 -17.24 -14.35
N HIS A 56 -19.68 -18.42 -13.85
CA HIS A 56 -19.30 -18.94 -12.52
C HIS A 56 -17.78 -18.89 -12.22
N HIS A 57 -16.93 -19.04 -13.23
CA HIS A 57 -15.47 -18.95 -13.08
C HIS A 57 -14.98 -17.55 -12.70
N ARG A 58 -15.57 -16.50 -13.28
CA ARG A 58 -15.20 -15.11 -12.98
C ARG A 58 -15.64 -14.72 -11.57
N ARG A 59 -16.73 -15.31 -11.07
CA ARG A 59 -17.22 -15.10 -9.69
C ARG A 59 -16.23 -15.57 -8.62
N LYS A 60 -15.55 -16.72 -8.82
CA LYS A 60 -14.53 -17.20 -7.87
C LYS A 60 -13.31 -16.27 -7.83
N LEU A 61 -12.90 -15.73 -8.98
CA LEU A 61 -11.82 -14.73 -9.04
C LEU A 61 -12.22 -13.42 -8.36
N LEU A 62 -13.45 -12.94 -8.60
CA LEU A 62 -13.97 -11.74 -7.91
C LEU A 62 -13.99 -11.94 -6.40
N MET A 63 -14.43 -13.09 -5.88
CA MET A 63 -14.37 -13.38 -4.44
C MET A 63 -12.94 -13.40 -3.90
N GLY A 64 -11.99 -13.94 -4.65
CA GLY A 64 -10.56 -13.92 -4.26
C GLY A 64 -10.01 -12.50 -4.17
N VAL A 65 -10.36 -11.65 -5.14
CA VAL A 65 -9.99 -10.22 -5.14
C VAL A 65 -10.66 -9.48 -3.98
N PHE A 66 -11.93 -9.78 -3.69
CA PHE A 66 -12.65 -9.20 -2.56
C PHE A 66 -12.02 -9.58 -1.21
N ALA A 67 -11.57 -10.83 -1.06
CA ALA A 67 -10.91 -11.29 0.14
C ALA A 67 -9.52 -10.65 0.38
N MET A 68 -8.78 -10.30 -0.67
CA MET A 68 -7.47 -9.64 -0.54
C MET A 68 -7.55 -8.11 -0.36
N LEU A 69 -8.62 -7.48 -0.87
CA LEU A 69 -8.84 -6.03 -0.77
C LEU A 69 -8.66 -5.47 0.65
N PRO A 70 -9.25 -6.02 1.73
CA PRO A 70 -9.06 -5.48 3.07
C PRO A 70 -7.60 -5.53 3.53
N PHE A 71 -6.86 -6.60 3.21
CA PHE A 71 -5.44 -6.73 3.57
C PHE A 71 -4.57 -5.71 2.83
N LEU A 72 -4.86 -5.49 1.55
CA LEU A 72 -4.22 -4.43 0.77
C LEU A 72 -4.58 -3.03 1.33
N GLY A 73 -5.81 -2.84 1.78
CA GLY A 73 -6.27 -1.60 2.42
C GLY A 73 -5.48 -1.28 3.68
N VAL A 74 -5.30 -2.26 4.58
CA VAL A 74 -4.48 -2.11 5.80
C VAL A 74 -3.04 -1.70 5.46
N ARG A 75 -2.45 -2.32 4.44
CA ARG A 75 -1.09 -2.01 3.98
C ARG A 75 -0.95 -0.57 3.49
N ILE A 76 -1.94 -0.08 2.76
CA ILE A 76 -1.95 1.27 2.20
C ILE A 76 -2.26 2.30 3.28
N ALA A 77 -3.18 1.99 4.20
CA ALA A 77 -3.41 2.81 5.38
C ALA A 77 -2.11 2.98 6.17
N TYR A 78 -1.37 1.88 6.43
CA TYR A 78 -0.08 1.96 7.10
C TYR A 78 0.94 2.83 6.35
N GLN A 79 1.02 2.76 5.02
CA GLN A 79 1.89 3.64 4.21
C GLN A 79 1.55 5.12 4.41
N ILE A 80 0.26 5.45 4.41
CA ILE A 80 -0.21 6.82 4.63
C ILE A 80 0.16 7.26 6.05
N LEU A 81 -0.17 6.46 7.06
CA LEU A 81 0.18 6.77 8.46
C LEU A 81 1.70 6.95 8.63
N ALA A 82 2.50 6.08 8.03
CA ALA A 82 3.96 6.19 8.07
C ALA A 82 4.47 7.47 7.37
N ALA A 83 3.95 7.82 6.19
CA ALA A 83 4.34 9.02 5.46
C ALA A 83 3.98 10.33 6.20
N PHE A 84 2.93 10.32 7.01
CA PHE A 84 2.50 11.48 7.81
C PHE A 84 2.99 11.44 9.28
N SER A 85 3.66 10.37 9.71
CA SER A 85 4.11 10.20 11.10
C SER A 85 5.23 11.16 11.52
N SER A 86 6.01 11.66 10.56
CA SER A 86 7.18 12.52 10.76
C SER A 86 7.11 13.74 9.86
N ARG A 87 7.58 14.88 10.37
CA ARG A 87 7.75 16.10 9.55
C ARG A 87 9.04 16.09 8.75
N ASP A 88 9.97 15.23 9.16
CA ASP A 88 11.28 15.08 8.55
C ASP A 88 11.40 13.73 7.82
N LEU A 89 12.26 13.68 6.80
CA LEU A 89 12.58 12.49 6.01
C LEU A 89 13.22 11.40 6.86
N PHE A 90 14.09 11.79 7.81
CA PHE A 90 14.83 10.86 8.67
C PHE A 90 14.04 10.43 9.91
N GLY A 91 12.87 11.00 10.16
CA GLY A 91 12.06 10.62 11.31
C GLY A 91 12.58 11.10 12.66
N LEU A 92 13.42 12.14 12.65
CA LEU A 92 13.99 12.76 13.86
C LEU A 92 13.01 13.77 14.48
N GLN A 93 12.22 14.46 13.65
CA GLN A 93 11.12 15.31 14.10
C GLN A 93 9.77 14.60 13.95
N LEU A 94 9.31 14.03 15.07
CA LEU A 94 8.03 13.36 15.17
C LEU A 94 6.87 14.36 15.11
N SER A 95 5.72 13.89 14.61
CA SER A 95 4.47 14.67 14.65
C SER A 95 4.06 14.99 16.09
N SER A 96 3.48 16.17 16.33
CA SER A 96 2.98 16.60 17.65
C SER A 96 1.84 15.73 18.21
N ASN A 97 1.26 14.87 17.36
CA ASN A 97 0.21 13.94 17.76
C ASN A 97 0.79 12.74 18.54
N PRO A 98 0.15 12.27 19.61
CA PRO A 98 0.68 11.15 20.42
C PRO A 98 0.57 9.76 19.75
N ILE A 99 -0.27 9.62 18.72
CA ILE A 99 -0.59 8.32 18.08
C ILE A 99 0.23 8.09 16.79
N LEU A 100 0.39 9.12 15.96
CA LEU A 100 1.09 9.06 14.67
C LEU A 100 2.55 8.56 14.75
N PRO A 101 3.37 8.96 15.74
CA PRO A 101 4.76 8.58 15.79
C PRO A 101 4.98 7.08 15.98
N GLN A 102 4.00 6.36 16.53
CA GLN A 102 4.09 4.92 16.75
C GLN A 102 4.19 4.12 15.45
N PHE A 103 3.74 4.71 14.33
CA PHE A 103 3.71 4.07 13.00
C PHE A 103 4.97 4.32 12.18
N GLN A 104 5.90 5.13 12.67
CA GLN A 104 7.16 5.40 11.99
C GLN A 104 8.03 4.13 11.96
N PRO A 105 8.55 3.69 10.79
CA PRO A 105 9.30 2.44 10.69
C PRO A 105 10.68 2.49 11.32
N VAL A 106 11.28 3.67 11.48
CA VAL A 106 12.65 3.86 12.00
C VAL A 106 12.67 4.12 13.50
N THR A 107 11.89 5.11 13.97
CA THR A 107 11.89 5.55 15.38
C THR A 107 10.67 5.11 16.19
N GLY A 108 9.65 4.54 15.52
CA GLY A 108 8.41 4.07 16.14
C GLY A 108 8.46 2.59 16.57
N LYS A 109 7.29 2.02 16.84
CA LYS A 109 7.17 0.60 17.21
C LYS A 109 7.32 -0.27 15.97
N TRP A 110 8.47 -0.94 15.85
CA TRP A 110 8.79 -1.79 14.70
C TRP A 110 7.80 -2.94 14.46
N ILE A 111 7.06 -3.38 15.49
CA ILE A 111 5.96 -4.37 15.37
C ILE A 111 4.93 -3.95 14.32
N TYR A 112 4.53 -2.66 14.29
CA TYR A 112 3.53 -2.19 13.33
C TYR A 112 4.07 -2.23 11.90
N TYR A 113 5.34 -1.90 11.72
CA TYR A 113 6.00 -2.02 10.42
C TYR A 113 6.03 -3.47 9.92
N LEU A 114 6.44 -4.41 10.78
CA LEU A 114 6.47 -5.82 10.40
C LEU A 114 5.09 -6.35 10.02
N ILE A 115 4.09 -6.12 10.88
CA ILE A 115 2.76 -6.71 10.68
C ILE A 115 2.01 -5.97 9.57
N LEU A 116 1.82 -4.66 9.73
CA LEU A 116 1.00 -3.83 8.82
C LEU A 116 1.70 -3.60 7.47
N GLY A 117 3.03 -3.56 7.47
CA GLY A 117 3.85 -3.42 6.27
C GLY A 117 4.14 -4.76 5.60
N VAL A 118 4.89 -5.64 6.26
CA VAL A 118 5.49 -6.80 5.59
C VAL A 118 4.53 -7.99 5.54
N VAL A 119 3.91 -8.38 6.65
CA VAL A 119 3.08 -9.59 6.73
C VAL A 119 1.87 -9.49 5.79
N PHE A 120 1.13 -8.38 5.83
CA PHE A 120 -0.02 -8.21 4.92
C PHE A 120 0.38 -8.12 3.45
N GLU A 121 1.57 -7.58 3.15
CA GLU A 121 2.09 -7.55 1.78
C GLU A 121 2.38 -8.96 1.26
N VAL A 122 3.00 -9.82 2.09
CA VAL A 122 3.24 -11.22 1.75
C VAL A 122 1.92 -11.98 1.57
N ILE A 123 0.94 -11.78 2.47
CA ILE A 123 -0.38 -12.42 2.34
C ILE A 123 -1.05 -12.05 1.02
N VAL A 124 -1.07 -10.76 0.67
CA VAL A 124 -1.64 -10.29 -0.61
C VAL A 124 -0.89 -10.89 -1.80
N ALA A 125 0.44 -10.92 -1.76
CA ALA A 125 1.27 -11.50 -2.82
C ALA A 125 0.98 -13.00 -3.02
N VAL A 126 0.89 -13.77 -1.93
CA VAL A 126 0.57 -15.20 -1.98
C VAL A 126 -0.83 -15.43 -2.56
N VAL A 127 -1.84 -14.68 -2.11
CA VAL A 127 -3.21 -14.80 -2.63
C VAL A 127 -3.27 -14.44 -4.12
N TYR A 128 -2.53 -13.41 -4.55
CA TYR A 128 -2.45 -13.03 -5.96
C TYR A 128 -1.78 -14.12 -6.81
N LEU A 129 -0.67 -14.69 -6.34
CA LEU A 129 0.02 -15.79 -7.02
C LEU A 129 -0.86 -17.05 -7.10
N LEU A 130 -1.57 -17.41 -6.04
CA LEU A 130 -2.50 -18.53 -6.05
C LEU A 130 -3.66 -18.29 -7.01
N SER A 131 -4.25 -17.09 -7.01
CA SER A 131 -5.31 -16.73 -7.96
C SER A 131 -4.84 -16.78 -9.42
N SER A 132 -3.63 -16.26 -9.69
CA SER A 132 -3.01 -16.26 -11.02
C SER A 132 -2.63 -17.67 -11.50
N THR A 133 -2.03 -18.50 -10.64
CA THR A 133 -1.65 -19.88 -11.00
C THR A 133 -2.86 -20.77 -11.25
N VAL A 134 -3.94 -20.62 -10.48
CA VAL A 134 -5.22 -21.30 -10.72
C VAL A 134 -5.81 -20.90 -12.06
N LEU A 135 -5.70 -19.63 -12.45
CA LEU A 135 -6.14 -19.14 -13.76
C LEU A 135 -5.25 -19.67 -14.91
N SER A 136 -3.93 -19.66 -14.73
CA SER A 136 -2.94 -20.10 -15.72
C SER A 136 -3.04 -21.58 -16.06
N ARG A 137 -3.25 -22.45 -15.05
CA ARG A 137 -3.43 -23.90 -15.27
C ARG A 137 -4.64 -24.24 -16.16
N ARG A 138 -5.60 -23.32 -16.31
CA ARG A 138 -6.84 -23.54 -17.04
C ARG A 138 -6.80 -23.11 -18.51
N HIS A 139 -5.79 -22.35 -18.93
CA HIS A 139 -5.63 -21.94 -20.33
C HIS A 139 -4.90 -23.00 -21.18
N ARG A 140 -4.47 -24.11 -20.56
CA ARG A 140 -3.76 -25.24 -21.18
C ARG A 140 -4.63 -26.49 -21.43
N HIS A 141 -5.94 -26.40 -21.20
CA HIS A 141 -6.93 -27.44 -21.54
C HIS A 141 -8.02 -26.83 -22.42
#